data_AF-A0A7X6MJN2-F1
#
_entry.id   AF-A0A7X6MJN2-F1
#
_cell.length_a   1.000
_cell.length_b   1.000
_cell.length_c   1.000
_cell.angle_alpha   90.00
_cell.angle_beta   90.00
_cell.angle_gamma   90.00
#
_symmetry.space_group_name_H-M   'P 1'
#
loop_
_entity.id
_entity.type
_entity.pdbx_description
1 polymer ?
#
loop_
_entity_poly.entity_id
_entity_poly.type
_entity_poly.pdbx_seq_one_letter_code
_entity_poly.pdbx_strand_id
1 'polypeptide(L)'
;MPTMVGNVSERHYKTLVREGRTLVEQQAHAQFGLGDLALKVAPMQPRGGEHAAEPLMSVGYGLARFSEDLGMPVKTLDTYRWVSSRWPKSERVKGISHYIHKILAGLDDRFDVIHRPPADDTGHDRWTVDTACRAAGWKSPIPKTRQEKLDRIHELANDDSIATEATKNFLNRPSVAFHAMADRTARHAVNTAQVEQSRQAIVCARQRTPAIPRIEHSAQYIELIAMCAQFVASAGRAVPHLRGHTFTVEERETVHTNIARVRSTADWIETAVDTGDVSLDEALARLLTEA
;
A
#
# COMPACT_ATOMS: atom_id res chain seq x y z
N MET A 1 31.57 12.42 -26.46
CA MET A 1 31.51 13.04 -25.11
C MET A 1 31.79 11.94 -24.09
N PRO A 2 32.71 12.11 -23.13
CA PRO A 2 32.95 11.11 -22.10
C PRO A 2 31.67 10.92 -21.26
N THR A 3 31.36 9.67 -20.92
CA THR A 3 30.25 9.35 -20.02
C THR A 3 30.52 9.98 -18.65
N MET A 4 29.60 10.82 -18.19
CA MET A 4 29.69 11.53 -16.92
C MET A 4 28.85 10.80 -15.86
N VAL A 5 29.36 10.73 -14.64
CA VAL A 5 28.65 10.28 -13.44
C VAL A 5 28.58 11.47 -12.50
N GLY A 6 27.42 12.15 -12.48
CA GLY A 6 27.30 13.46 -11.84
C GLY A 6 28.33 14.45 -12.41
N ASN A 7 29.16 15.02 -11.54
CA ASN A 7 30.13 16.06 -11.90
C ASN A 7 31.48 15.51 -12.40
N VAL A 8 31.68 14.19 -12.44
CA VAL A 8 32.98 13.58 -12.78
C VAL A 8 32.86 12.63 -13.97
N SER A 9 33.96 12.43 -14.68
CA SER A 9 34.00 11.40 -15.73
C SER A 9 33.91 9.99 -15.11
N GLU A 10 33.41 9.02 -15.87
CA GLU A 10 33.32 7.62 -15.41
C GLU A 10 34.69 7.06 -14.97
N ARG A 11 35.77 7.43 -15.66
CA ARG A 11 37.13 7.03 -15.28
C ARG A 11 37.52 7.59 -13.91
N HIS A 12 37.23 8.86 -13.66
CA HIS A 12 37.53 9.49 -12.37
C HIS A 12 36.63 8.94 -11.25
N TYR A 13 35.36 8.69 -11.54
CA TYR A 13 34.44 8.01 -10.62
C TYR A 13 34.99 6.66 -10.15
N LYS A 14 35.52 5.82 -11.04
CA LYS A 14 36.16 4.55 -10.68
C LYS A 14 37.40 4.70 -9.78
N THR A 15 38.10 5.83 -9.85
CA THR A 15 39.20 6.15 -8.93
C THR A 15 38.64 6.55 -7.55
N LEU A 16 37.67 7.46 -7.52
CA LEU A 16 37.00 7.87 -6.27
C LEU A 16 36.35 6.69 -5.54
N VAL A 17 35.77 5.73 -6.27
CA VAL A 17 35.21 4.51 -5.66
C VAL A 17 36.30 3.67 -4.98
N ARG A 18 37.50 3.57 -5.57
CA ARG A 18 38.61 2.83 -4.98
C ARG A 18 39.11 3.52 -3.70
N GLU A 19 39.30 4.83 -3.75
CA GLU A 19 39.67 5.64 -2.58
C GLU A 19 38.61 5.56 -1.47
N GLY A 20 37.34 5.72 -1.83
CA GLY A 20 36.21 5.62 -0.90
C GLY A 20 36.11 4.25 -0.24
N ARG A 21 36.43 3.16 -0.95
CA ARG A 21 36.47 1.81 -0.36
C ARG A 21 37.56 1.67 0.71
N THR A 22 38.74 2.26 0.50
CA THR A 22 39.80 2.30 1.52
C THR A 22 39.32 3.04 2.76
N LEU A 23 38.64 4.18 2.60
CA LEU A 23 38.09 4.94 3.72
C LEU A 23 36.99 4.15 4.46
N VAL A 24 36.12 3.45 3.74
CA VAL A 24 35.10 2.57 4.33
C VAL A 24 35.74 1.43 5.12
N GLU A 25 36.86 0.87 4.65
CA GLU A 25 37.59 -0.17 5.37
C GLU A 25 38.21 0.35 6.67
N GLN A 26 38.85 1.53 6.64
CA GLN A 26 39.36 2.20 7.83
C GLN A 26 38.25 2.54 8.82
N GLN A 27 37.10 3.00 8.31
CA GLN A 27 35.92 3.25 9.11
C GLN A 27 35.44 1.96 9.78
N ALA A 28 35.32 0.86 9.03
CA ALA A 28 34.91 -0.43 9.58
C ALA A 28 35.88 -0.93 10.66
N HIS A 29 37.19 -0.76 10.45
CA HIS A 29 38.21 -1.08 11.44
C HIS A 29 38.01 -0.30 12.75
N ALA A 30 37.80 1.02 12.66
CA ALA A 30 37.53 1.86 13.83
C ALA A 30 36.23 1.46 14.54
N GLN A 31 35.16 1.18 13.79
CA GLN A 31 33.86 0.78 14.35
C GLN A 31 33.94 -0.54 15.11
N PHE A 32 34.62 -1.54 14.53
CA PHE A 32 34.89 -2.81 15.21
C PHE A 32 35.80 -2.64 16.42
N GLY A 33 36.84 -1.79 16.33
CA GLY A 33 37.72 -1.50 17.46
C GLY A 33 36.98 -0.87 18.64
N LEU A 34 36.11 0.10 18.37
CA LEU A 34 35.25 0.72 19.39
C LEU A 34 34.25 -0.28 19.98
N GLY A 35 33.66 -1.14 19.15
CA GLY A 35 32.76 -2.20 19.62
C GLY A 35 33.47 -3.24 20.50
N ASP A 36 34.70 -3.63 20.15
CA ASP A 36 35.54 -4.52 20.96
C ASP A 36 35.89 -3.89 22.32
N LEU A 37 36.19 -2.59 22.36
CA LEU A 37 36.41 -1.87 23.62
C LEU A 37 35.12 -1.81 24.44
N ALA A 38 33.98 -1.52 23.81
CA ALA A 38 32.68 -1.49 24.47
C ALA A 38 32.29 -2.87 25.05
N LEU A 39 32.66 -3.97 24.39
CA LEU A 39 32.47 -5.33 24.92
C LEU A 39 33.31 -5.62 26.16
N LYS A 40 34.52 -5.03 26.27
CA LYS A 40 35.35 -5.14 27.48
C LYS A 40 34.76 -4.35 28.64
N VAL A 41 34.19 -3.18 28.37
CA VAL A 41 33.53 -2.33 29.38
C VAL A 41 32.23 -2.98 29.86
N ALA A 42 31.43 -3.49 28.93
CA ALA A 42 30.09 -3.97 29.21
C ALA A 42 29.75 -5.20 28.32
N PRO A 43 30.08 -6.43 28.76
CA PRO A 43 29.86 -7.65 28.01
C PRO A 43 28.37 -7.92 27.69
N MET A 44 28.12 -8.69 26.62
CA MET A 44 26.76 -9.12 26.25
C MET A 44 26.19 -10.07 27.30
N GLN A 45 24.98 -9.82 27.77
CA GLN A 45 24.28 -10.69 28.71
C GLN A 45 23.47 -11.78 27.96
N PRO A 46 23.26 -12.97 28.56
CA PRO A 46 22.36 -13.98 28.02
C PRO A 46 20.93 -13.43 27.86
N ARG A 47 20.22 -13.83 26.80
CA ARG A 47 18.81 -13.45 26.63
C ARG A 47 17.92 -14.35 27.52
N GLY A 48 17.24 -13.75 28.49
CA GLY A 48 16.12 -14.36 29.24
C GLY A 48 16.48 -14.84 30.65
N GLY A 49 15.97 -14.13 31.66
CA GLY A 49 16.03 -14.49 33.08
C GLY A 49 15.70 -13.29 33.97
N GLU A 50 14.92 -13.50 35.04
CA GLU A 50 14.73 -12.52 36.11
C GLU A 50 16.11 -12.09 36.62
N HIS A 51 16.39 -10.79 36.56
CA HIS A 51 17.65 -10.29 37.11
C HIS A 51 17.51 -10.31 38.64
N ALA A 52 18.23 -11.23 39.29
CA ALA A 52 18.60 -11.03 40.69
C ALA A 52 19.26 -9.64 40.77
N ALA A 53 18.71 -8.77 41.63
CA ALA A 53 19.05 -7.36 41.81
C ALA A 53 20.36 -6.94 41.12
N GLU A 54 20.24 -6.17 40.02
CA GLU A 54 21.40 -5.66 39.30
C GLU A 54 22.40 -5.01 40.30
N PRO A 55 23.69 -5.36 40.24
CA PRO A 55 24.71 -4.61 40.98
C PRO A 55 24.59 -3.12 40.65
N LEU A 56 24.90 -2.25 41.62
CA LEU A 56 24.81 -0.77 41.54
C LEU A 56 25.48 -0.14 40.29
N MET A 57 26.24 -0.91 39.50
CA MET A 57 26.96 -0.55 38.29
C MET A 57 26.41 -1.39 37.11
N SER A 58 25.25 -1.02 36.59
CA SER A 58 24.60 -1.74 35.49
C SER A 58 25.41 -1.68 34.17
N VAL A 59 25.14 -2.62 33.27
CA VAL A 59 25.63 -2.60 31.87
C VAL A 59 25.32 -1.25 31.20
N GLY A 60 24.17 -0.66 31.54
CA GLY A 60 23.76 0.66 31.08
C GLY A 60 24.65 1.79 31.60
N TYR A 61 25.02 1.77 32.89
CA TYR A 61 25.89 2.77 33.49
C TYR A 61 27.32 2.76 32.89
N GLY A 62 27.92 1.57 32.78
CA GLY A 62 29.27 1.43 32.22
C GLY A 62 29.36 1.91 30.77
N LEU A 63 28.37 1.56 29.95
CA LEU A 63 28.33 2.01 28.56
C LEU A 63 28.03 3.51 28.44
N ALA A 64 27.15 4.06 29.29
CA ALA A 64 26.85 5.49 29.29
C ALA A 64 28.09 6.33 29.60
N ARG A 65 28.85 5.96 30.64
CA ARG A 65 30.09 6.65 31.01
C ARG A 65 31.15 6.56 29.91
N PHE A 66 31.36 5.36 29.35
CA PHE A 66 32.29 5.18 28.24
C PHE A 66 31.90 5.98 27.00
N SER A 67 30.60 6.13 26.76
CA SER A 67 30.06 6.94 25.67
C SER A 67 30.33 8.44 25.85
N GLU A 68 30.15 8.94 27.07
CA GLU A 68 30.45 10.32 27.44
C GLU A 68 31.93 10.63 27.29
N ASP A 69 32.82 9.77 27.80
CA ASP A 69 34.27 9.93 27.71
C ASP A 69 34.78 9.90 26.25
N LEU A 70 34.12 9.15 25.36
CA LEU A 70 34.44 9.09 23.93
C LEU A 70 33.78 10.20 23.10
N GLY A 71 32.84 10.96 23.67
CA GLY A 71 32.05 11.95 22.92
C GLY A 71 31.15 11.33 21.85
N MET A 72 30.65 10.11 22.06
CA MET A 72 29.81 9.38 21.11
C MET A 72 28.39 9.17 21.66
N PRO A 73 27.36 8.98 20.82
CA PRO A 73 26.05 8.56 21.29
C PRO A 73 26.05 7.10 21.77
N VAL A 74 25.44 6.83 22.93
CA VAL A 74 25.34 5.48 23.53
C VAL A 74 24.77 4.47 22.54
N LYS A 75 23.74 4.87 21.78
CA LYS A 75 23.09 4.02 20.76
C LYS A 75 24.04 3.59 19.63
N THR A 76 24.98 4.45 19.26
CA THR A 76 25.99 4.14 18.25
C THR A 76 26.99 3.12 18.79
N LEU A 77 27.49 3.34 20.00
CA LEU A 77 28.37 2.38 20.67
C LEU A 77 27.69 1.05 20.94
N ASP A 78 26.43 1.05 21.34
CA ASP A 78 25.64 -0.17 21.54
C ASP A 78 25.50 -0.96 20.23
N THR A 79 25.29 -0.27 19.11
CA THR A 79 25.31 -0.90 17.78
C THR A 79 26.68 -1.52 17.48
N TYR A 80 27.78 -0.79 17.67
CA TYR A 80 29.13 -1.31 17.40
C TYR A 80 29.48 -2.50 18.29
N ARG A 81 29.10 -2.42 19.57
CA ARG A 81 29.24 -3.49 20.57
C ARG A 81 28.47 -4.73 20.13
N TRP A 82 27.20 -4.58 19.77
CA TRP A 82 26.37 -5.70 19.32
C TRP A 82 26.93 -6.36 18.06
N VAL A 83 27.32 -5.59 17.05
CA VAL A 83 27.91 -6.15 15.82
C VAL A 83 29.22 -6.85 16.13
N SER A 84 30.10 -6.25 16.93
CA SER A 84 31.38 -6.87 17.30
C SER A 84 31.21 -8.17 18.07
N SER A 85 30.12 -8.32 18.86
CA SER A 85 29.80 -9.57 19.57
C SER A 85 29.40 -10.70 18.63
N ARG A 86 28.86 -10.36 17.44
CA ARG A 86 28.41 -11.33 16.43
C ARG A 86 29.49 -11.71 15.44
N TRP A 87 30.54 -10.88 15.35
CA TRP A 87 31.66 -11.02 14.42
C TRP A 87 32.99 -11.05 15.18
N PRO A 88 33.45 -12.23 15.62
CA PRO A 88 34.79 -12.41 16.17
C PRO A 88 35.86 -11.88 15.21
N LYS A 89 37.04 -11.50 15.74
CA LYS A 89 38.10 -10.90 14.91
C LYS A 89 38.52 -11.75 13.71
N SER A 90 38.48 -13.07 13.83
CA SER A 90 38.81 -14.02 12.74
C SER A 90 37.77 -14.01 11.61
N GLU A 91 36.52 -13.72 11.94
CA GLU A 91 35.37 -13.81 11.02
C GLU A 91 35.06 -12.49 10.30
N ARG A 92 35.82 -11.42 10.59
CA ARG A 92 35.61 -10.11 9.98
C ARG A 92 36.27 -10.06 8.61
N VAL A 93 35.51 -9.69 7.60
CA VAL A 93 35.98 -9.69 6.22
C VAL A 93 36.46 -8.31 5.80
N LYS A 94 37.74 -8.22 5.41
CA LYS A 94 38.35 -6.99 4.90
C LYS A 94 37.64 -6.52 3.61
N GLY A 95 37.47 -5.22 3.46
CA GLY A 95 36.81 -4.62 2.29
C GLY A 95 35.28 -4.67 2.33
N ILE A 96 34.68 -5.33 3.33
CA ILE A 96 33.23 -5.28 3.59
C ILE A 96 32.97 -4.27 4.71
N SER A 97 31.99 -3.37 4.50
CA SER A 97 31.67 -2.35 5.49
C SER A 97 31.10 -2.95 6.77
N HIS A 98 31.31 -2.27 7.91
CA HIS A 98 30.67 -2.65 9.17
C HIS A 98 29.13 -2.66 9.06
N TYR A 99 28.55 -1.83 8.19
CA TYR A 99 27.11 -1.80 7.98
C TYR A 99 26.58 -3.10 7.34
N ILE A 100 27.30 -3.70 6.40
CA ILE A 100 26.92 -5.01 5.84
C ILE A 100 27.06 -6.10 6.92
N HIS A 101 28.13 -6.08 7.71
CA HIS A 101 28.26 -6.97 8.87
C HIS A 101 27.09 -6.81 9.84
N LYS A 102 26.62 -5.58 10.09
CA LYS A 102 25.45 -5.31 10.91
C LYS A 102 24.18 -5.96 10.36
N ILE A 103 23.94 -5.87 9.06
CA ILE A 103 22.76 -6.47 8.42
C ILE A 103 22.78 -7.99 8.58
N LEU A 104 23.91 -8.61 8.29
CA LEU A 104 24.07 -10.07 8.29
C LEU A 104 24.26 -10.66 9.71
N ALA A 105 24.50 -9.83 10.73
CA ALA A 105 24.82 -10.28 12.09
C ALA A 105 23.72 -11.13 12.77
N GLY A 106 22.48 -11.04 12.27
CA GLY A 106 21.34 -11.81 12.76
C GLY A 106 21.22 -13.22 12.18
N LEU A 107 21.96 -13.55 11.12
CA LEU A 107 21.91 -14.86 10.46
C LEU A 107 22.69 -15.90 11.27
N ASP A 108 22.20 -17.13 11.29
CA ASP A 108 22.86 -18.25 11.96
C ASP A 108 24.13 -18.68 11.21
N ASP A 109 24.06 -18.72 9.87
CA ASP A 109 25.12 -19.05 8.93
C ASP A 109 25.93 -17.83 8.45
N ARG A 110 25.87 -16.72 9.19
CA ARG A 110 26.48 -15.42 8.82
C ARG A 110 27.93 -15.51 8.35
N PHE A 111 28.74 -16.37 9.00
CA PHE A 111 30.15 -16.54 8.67
C PHE A 111 30.35 -17.11 7.26
N ASP A 112 29.52 -18.06 6.84
CA ASP A 112 29.56 -18.58 5.48
C ASP A 112 28.99 -17.59 4.47
N VAL A 113 27.87 -16.94 4.83
CA VAL A 113 27.16 -16.01 3.95
C VAL A 113 28.06 -14.84 3.58
N ILE A 114 28.76 -14.21 4.52
CA ILE A 114 29.56 -13.01 4.23
C ILE A 114 30.67 -13.25 3.19
N HIS A 115 31.18 -14.48 3.07
CA HIS A 115 32.18 -14.87 2.09
C HIS A 115 31.61 -15.19 0.69
N ARG A 116 30.28 -15.25 0.55
CA ARG A 116 29.59 -15.58 -0.70
C ARG A 116 28.70 -14.41 -1.14
N PRO A 117 29.28 -13.26 -1.54
CA PRO A 117 28.49 -12.16 -2.05
C PRO A 117 27.75 -12.57 -3.33
N PRO A 118 26.45 -12.25 -3.47
CA PRO A 118 25.75 -12.47 -4.72
C PRO A 118 26.26 -11.51 -5.79
N ALA A 119 26.10 -11.92 -7.06
CA ALA A 119 26.32 -11.04 -8.19
C ALA A 119 25.39 -9.83 -8.12
N ASP A 120 25.94 -8.64 -8.28
CA ASP A 120 25.16 -7.42 -8.37
C ASP A 120 24.60 -7.19 -9.79
N ASP A 121 23.87 -6.09 -9.99
CA ASP A 121 23.29 -5.75 -11.30
C ASP A 121 24.34 -5.52 -12.40
N THR A 122 25.61 -5.38 -12.02
CA THR A 122 26.75 -5.23 -12.94
C THR A 122 27.54 -6.52 -13.12
N GLY A 123 27.07 -7.64 -12.55
CA GLY A 123 27.69 -8.96 -12.64
C GLY A 123 28.93 -9.15 -11.75
N HIS A 124 29.20 -8.23 -10.83
CA HIS A 124 30.31 -8.36 -9.88
C HIS A 124 29.81 -9.01 -8.58
N ASP A 125 30.53 -10.03 -8.11
CA ASP A 125 30.27 -10.68 -6.82
C ASP A 125 30.68 -9.74 -5.69
N ARG A 126 29.74 -8.88 -5.26
CA ARG A 126 29.98 -7.90 -4.20
C ARG A 126 28.76 -7.66 -3.33
N TRP A 127 29.01 -7.48 -2.04
CA TRP A 127 27.97 -7.00 -1.14
C TRP A 127 27.65 -5.53 -1.39
N THR A 128 26.37 -5.27 -1.59
CA THR A 128 25.74 -3.95 -1.53
C THR A 128 24.77 -3.96 -0.35
N VAL A 129 24.31 -2.78 0.07
CA VAL A 129 23.25 -2.69 1.10
C VAL A 129 22.00 -3.48 0.67
N ASP A 130 21.66 -3.35 -0.61
CA ASP A 130 20.52 -4.01 -1.24
C ASP A 130 20.63 -5.54 -1.18
N THR A 131 21.77 -6.09 -1.62
CA THR A 131 21.99 -7.54 -1.61
C THR A 131 22.11 -8.10 -0.18
N ALA A 132 22.74 -7.36 0.73
CA ALA A 132 22.83 -7.76 2.14
C ALA A 132 21.45 -7.78 2.82
N CYS A 133 20.61 -6.77 2.60
CA CYS A 133 19.24 -6.75 3.13
C CYS A 133 18.44 -7.96 2.64
N ARG A 134 18.50 -8.28 1.33
CA ARG A 134 17.80 -9.46 0.80
C ARG A 134 18.30 -10.76 1.41
N ALA A 135 19.62 -10.94 1.53
CA ALA A 135 20.20 -12.12 2.17
C ALA A 135 19.75 -12.26 3.63
N ALA A 136 19.60 -11.15 4.36
CA ALA A 136 19.09 -11.14 5.72
C ALA A 136 17.55 -11.27 5.83
N GLY A 137 16.82 -11.35 4.71
CA GLY A 137 15.36 -11.28 4.70
C GLY A 137 14.79 -9.92 5.12
N TRP A 138 15.61 -8.87 5.13
CA TRP A 138 15.21 -7.51 5.43
C TRP A 138 14.63 -6.84 4.18
N LYS A 139 13.75 -5.86 4.39
CA LYS A 139 13.20 -5.07 3.29
C LYS A 139 14.32 -4.32 2.58
N SER A 140 14.46 -4.55 1.28
CA SER A 140 15.40 -3.82 0.46
C SER A 140 14.94 -2.37 0.28
N PRO A 141 15.85 -1.38 0.33
CA PRO A 141 15.53 0.00 -0.03
C PRO A 141 15.18 0.18 -1.52
N ILE A 142 15.56 -0.77 -2.38
CA ILE A 142 15.33 -0.71 -3.83
C ILE A 142 14.50 -1.94 -4.24
N PRO A 143 13.16 -1.80 -4.36
CA PRO A 143 12.31 -2.92 -4.72
C PRO A 143 12.54 -3.32 -6.19
N LYS A 144 13.00 -4.56 -6.42
CA LYS A 144 13.28 -5.14 -7.74
C LYS A 144 12.19 -6.09 -8.16
N THR A 145 11.82 -7.04 -7.29
CA THR A 145 10.82 -8.06 -7.61
C THR A 145 9.41 -7.48 -7.64
N ARG A 146 8.49 -8.16 -8.32
CA ARG A 146 7.06 -7.80 -8.29
C ARG A 146 6.54 -7.72 -6.86
N GLN A 147 6.90 -8.69 -6.01
CA GLN A 147 6.44 -8.72 -4.63
C GLN A 147 7.00 -7.56 -3.81
N GLU A 148 8.31 -7.26 -3.91
CA GLU A 148 8.92 -6.12 -3.20
C GLU A 148 8.26 -4.79 -3.59
N LYS A 149 7.90 -4.62 -4.87
CA LYS A 149 7.19 -3.42 -5.34
C LYS A 149 5.78 -3.34 -4.75
N LEU A 150 5.07 -4.47 -4.66
CA LEU A 150 3.74 -4.52 -4.04
C LEU A 150 3.82 -4.22 -2.54
N ASP A 151 4.76 -4.83 -1.82
CA ASP A 151 4.97 -4.60 -0.39
C ASP A 151 5.26 -3.12 -0.12
N ARG A 152 6.05 -2.48 -1.00
CA ARG A 152 6.34 -1.05 -0.89
C ARG A 152 5.11 -0.17 -1.14
N ILE A 153 4.25 -0.53 -2.10
CA ILE A 153 2.98 0.16 -2.32
C ILE A 153 2.09 0.03 -1.08
N HIS A 154 2.01 -1.17 -0.49
CA HIS A 154 1.23 -1.39 0.73
C HIS A 154 1.72 -0.55 1.91
N GLU A 155 3.04 -0.41 2.10
CA GLU A 155 3.57 0.49 3.14
C GLU A 155 3.21 1.95 2.92
N LEU A 156 3.28 2.42 1.67
CA LEU A 156 2.95 3.80 1.33
C LEU A 156 1.44 4.08 1.46
N ALA A 157 0.61 3.05 1.25
CA ALA A 157 -0.83 3.09 1.38
C ALA A 157 -1.32 2.54 2.74
N ASN A 158 -0.51 2.63 3.80
CA ASN A 158 -0.92 2.19 5.14
C ASN A 158 -1.94 3.14 5.80
N ASP A 159 -2.07 4.36 5.29
CA ASP A 159 -3.09 5.32 5.67
C ASP A 159 -4.31 5.14 4.76
N ASP A 160 -5.50 4.87 5.34
CA ASP A 160 -6.74 4.62 4.59
C ASP A 160 -7.14 5.79 3.68
N SER A 161 -6.81 7.03 4.04
CA SER A 161 -7.10 8.20 3.21
C SER A 161 -6.24 8.20 1.93
N ILE A 162 -4.95 7.91 2.07
CA ILE A 162 -3.99 7.77 0.97
C ILE A 162 -4.33 6.54 0.14
N ALA A 163 -4.68 5.42 0.77
CA ALA A 163 -5.09 4.20 0.10
C ALA A 163 -6.36 4.43 -0.73
N THR A 164 -7.33 5.18 -0.21
CA THR A 164 -8.57 5.54 -0.92
C THR A 164 -8.27 6.38 -2.15
N GLU A 165 -7.43 7.40 -2.03
CA GLU A 165 -7.06 8.25 -3.17
C GLU A 165 -6.27 7.48 -4.23
N ALA A 166 -5.28 6.68 -3.80
CA ALA A 166 -4.53 5.79 -4.69
C ALA A 166 -5.45 4.81 -5.42
N THR A 167 -6.41 4.22 -4.71
CA THR A 167 -7.40 3.29 -5.30
C THR A 167 -8.25 3.97 -6.35
N LYS A 168 -8.76 5.19 -6.10
CA LYS A 168 -9.50 5.98 -7.10
C LYS A 168 -8.65 6.23 -8.35
N ASN A 169 -7.40 6.64 -8.15
CA ASN A 169 -6.47 6.91 -9.26
C ASN A 169 -6.15 5.64 -10.06
N PHE A 170 -6.02 4.48 -9.40
CA PHE A 170 -5.83 3.20 -10.08
C PHE A 170 -7.08 2.77 -10.85
N LEU A 171 -8.27 2.90 -10.28
CA LEU A 171 -9.54 2.55 -10.93
C LEU A 171 -9.91 3.50 -12.08
N ASN A 172 -9.37 4.72 -12.12
CA ASN A 172 -9.48 5.62 -13.28
C ASN A 172 -8.76 5.07 -14.53
N ARG A 173 -7.95 4.01 -14.42
CA ARG A 173 -7.30 3.33 -15.55
C ARG A 173 -8.19 2.17 -16.02
N PRO A 174 -8.77 2.19 -17.24
CA PRO A 174 -9.77 1.21 -17.66
C PRO A 174 -9.33 -0.25 -17.56
N SER A 175 -8.08 -0.56 -17.93
CA SER A 175 -7.56 -1.93 -17.83
C SER A 175 -7.43 -2.40 -16.38
N VAL A 176 -7.00 -1.52 -15.47
CA VAL A 176 -6.87 -1.85 -14.05
C VAL A 176 -8.24 -2.10 -13.43
N ALA A 177 -9.23 -1.24 -13.72
CA ALA A 177 -10.60 -1.43 -13.27
C ALA A 177 -11.18 -2.76 -13.77
N PHE A 178 -11.03 -3.06 -15.07
CA PHE A 178 -11.51 -4.32 -15.65
C PHE A 178 -10.88 -5.55 -14.96
N HIS A 179 -9.55 -5.58 -14.79
CA HIS A 179 -8.87 -6.71 -14.16
C HIS A 179 -9.18 -6.80 -12.67
N ALA A 180 -9.31 -5.66 -11.97
CA ALA A 180 -9.71 -5.65 -10.56
C ALA A 180 -11.14 -6.18 -10.38
N MET A 181 -12.08 -5.83 -11.26
CA MET A 181 -13.47 -6.33 -11.18
C MET A 181 -13.62 -7.79 -11.63
N ALA A 182 -12.65 -8.32 -12.38
CA ALA A 182 -12.59 -9.74 -12.70
C ALA A 182 -12.18 -10.60 -11.49
N ASP A 183 -11.42 -10.03 -10.54
CA ASP A 183 -11.09 -10.72 -9.29
C ASP A 183 -12.32 -10.83 -8.37
N ARG A 184 -12.59 -12.05 -7.88
CA ARG A 184 -13.80 -12.32 -7.07
C ARG A 184 -13.78 -11.59 -5.73
N THR A 185 -12.61 -11.46 -5.11
CA THR A 185 -12.46 -10.84 -3.79
C THR A 185 -12.65 -9.33 -3.89
N ALA A 186 -11.99 -8.69 -4.85
CA ALA A 186 -12.13 -7.26 -5.10
C ALA A 186 -13.56 -6.89 -5.52
N ARG A 187 -14.18 -7.67 -6.43
CA ARG A 187 -15.58 -7.46 -6.83
C ARG A 187 -16.55 -7.60 -5.66
N HIS A 188 -16.38 -8.61 -4.81
CA HIS A 188 -17.23 -8.76 -3.62
C HIS A 188 -17.09 -7.58 -2.66
N ALA A 189 -15.86 -7.09 -2.42
CA ALA A 189 -15.61 -5.94 -1.56
C ALA A 189 -16.28 -4.67 -2.09
N VAL A 190 -16.16 -4.38 -3.40
CA VAL A 190 -16.81 -3.21 -4.02
C VAL A 190 -18.33 -3.32 -3.99
N ASN A 191 -18.90 -4.50 -4.31
CA ASN A 191 -20.34 -4.70 -4.24
C ASN A 191 -20.89 -4.50 -2.82
N THR A 192 -20.17 -4.99 -1.81
CA THR A 192 -20.53 -4.78 -0.41
C THR A 192 -20.52 -3.29 -0.06
N ALA A 193 -19.46 -2.57 -0.47
CA ALA A 193 -19.37 -1.13 -0.26
C ALA A 193 -20.48 -0.34 -0.96
N GLN A 194 -20.89 -0.74 -2.17
CA GLN A 194 -22.02 -0.13 -2.89
C GLN A 194 -23.34 -0.31 -2.14
N VAL A 195 -23.63 -1.50 -1.63
CA VAL A 195 -24.84 -1.77 -0.85
C VAL A 195 -24.86 -0.92 0.43
N GLU A 196 -23.73 -0.83 1.14
CA GLU A 196 -23.62 0.00 2.34
C GLU A 196 -23.77 1.49 2.03
N GLN A 197 -23.18 1.98 0.93
CA GLN A 197 -23.35 3.36 0.49
C GLN A 197 -24.82 3.69 0.20
N SER A 198 -25.56 2.79 -0.46
CA SER A 198 -26.98 2.97 -0.72
C SER A 198 -27.80 3.03 0.57
N ARG A 199 -27.52 2.15 1.54
CA ARG A 199 -28.17 2.19 2.87
C ARG A 199 -27.92 3.51 3.58
N GLN A 200 -26.68 4.00 3.55
CA GLN A 200 -26.31 5.25 4.19
C GLN A 200 -26.96 6.47 3.52
N ALA A 201 -27.10 6.47 2.19
CA ALA A 201 -27.83 7.49 1.46
C ALA A 201 -29.30 7.58 1.90
N ILE A 202 -29.96 6.44 2.12
CA ILE A 202 -31.34 6.38 2.65
C ILE A 202 -31.41 6.99 4.06
N VAL A 203 -30.45 6.68 4.94
CA VAL A 203 -30.40 7.26 6.29
C VAL A 203 -30.22 8.78 6.26
N CYS A 204 -29.27 9.27 5.46
CA CYS A 204 -29.04 10.71 5.28
C CYS A 204 -30.28 11.42 4.72
N ALA A 205 -30.98 10.81 3.75
CA ALA A 205 -32.22 11.36 3.21
C ALA A 205 -33.32 11.47 4.28
N ARG A 206 -33.47 10.45 5.15
CA ARG A 206 -34.40 10.48 6.29
C ARG A 206 -34.07 11.59 7.30
N GLN A 207 -32.80 11.84 7.57
CA GLN A 207 -32.36 12.86 8.52
C GLN A 207 -32.55 14.29 7.99
N ARG A 208 -32.34 14.52 6.68
CA ARG A 208 -32.49 15.85 6.06
C ARG A 208 -33.94 16.29 5.90
N THR A 209 -34.89 15.36 5.93
CA THR A 209 -36.32 15.65 5.75
C THR A 209 -37.14 15.12 6.94
N PRO A 210 -37.13 15.82 8.09
CA PRO A 210 -37.79 15.37 9.32
C PRO A 210 -39.33 15.42 9.29
N ALA A 211 -39.94 15.79 8.16
CA ALA A 211 -41.40 15.76 7.96
C ALA A 211 -41.94 14.36 7.57
N ILE A 212 -41.06 13.38 7.37
CA ILE A 212 -41.40 12.00 6.96
C ILE A 212 -41.91 11.06 8.09
N PRO A 213 -41.96 11.38 9.41
CA PRO A 213 -42.54 10.44 10.37
C PRO A 213 -44.07 10.40 10.36
N ARG A 214 -44.76 11.22 9.56
CA ARG A 214 -46.22 11.33 9.60
C ARG A 214 -46.97 10.66 8.45
N ILE A 215 -46.24 9.89 7.65
CA ILE A 215 -46.83 9.01 6.66
C ILE A 215 -46.33 7.61 7.02
N GLU A 216 -47.16 6.87 7.77
CA GLU A 216 -47.03 5.42 7.87
C GLU A 216 -47.26 4.81 6.47
N HIS A 217 -46.27 4.93 5.60
CA HIS A 217 -46.19 4.16 4.37
C HIS A 217 -44.83 3.45 4.32
N SER A 218 -44.91 2.16 4.04
CA SER A 218 -43.87 1.14 4.06
C SER A 218 -42.61 1.57 3.30
N ALA A 219 -41.46 0.94 3.60
CA ALA A 219 -40.19 1.16 2.89
C ALA A 219 -40.33 1.18 1.35
N GLN A 220 -41.32 0.45 0.83
CA GLN A 220 -41.74 0.39 -0.58
C GLN A 220 -42.18 1.74 -1.16
N TYR A 221 -42.85 2.61 -0.39
CA TYR A 221 -43.24 3.96 -0.84
C TYR A 221 -42.01 4.85 -1.04
N ILE A 222 -41.08 4.82 -0.09
CA ILE A 222 -39.83 5.59 -0.18
C ILE A 222 -38.97 5.09 -1.34
N GLU A 223 -38.92 3.78 -1.55
CA GLU A 223 -38.22 3.15 -2.68
C GLU A 223 -38.82 3.60 -4.03
N LEU A 224 -40.15 3.63 -4.15
CA LEU A 224 -40.85 4.09 -5.36
C LEU A 224 -40.50 5.55 -5.71
N ILE A 225 -40.54 6.46 -4.72
CA ILE A 225 -40.16 7.87 -4.93
C ILE A 225 -38.69 8.01 -5.34
N ALA A 226 -37.79 7.24 -4.74
CA ALA A 226 -36.37 7.26 -5.07
C ALA A 226 -36.11 6.79 -6.52
N MET A 227 -36.80 5.74 -6.98
CA MET A 227 -36.72 5.26 -8.36
C MET A 227 -37.15 6.33 -9.37
N CYS A 228 -38.28 6.99 -9.13
CA CYS A 228 -38.76 8.08 -10.00
C CYS A 228 -37.75 9.24 -10.08
N ALA A 229 -37.21 9.67 -8.94
CA ALA A 229 -36.21 10.75 -8.92
C ALA A 229 -34.90 10.35 -9.65
N GLN A 230 -34.45 9.11 -9.49
CA GLN A 230 -33.25 8.60 -10.16
C GLN A 230 -33.41 8.53 -11.67
N PHE A 231 -34.58 8.09 -12.17
CA PHE A 231 -34.89 8.07 -13.59
C PHE A 231 -34.81 9.47 -14.21
N VAL A 232 -35.51 10.44 -13.61
CA VAL A 232 -35.54 11.84 -14.10
C VAL A 232 -34.14 12.46 -14.09
N ALA A 233 -33.38 12.29 -13.01
CA ALA A 233 -32.02 12.81 -12.91
C ALA A 233 -31.07 12.19 -13.95
N SER A 234 -31.23 10.90 -14.24
CA SER A 234 -30.40 10.20 -15.23
C SER A 234 -30.75 10.63 -16.66
N ALA A 235 -32.03 10.73 -16.98
CA ALA A 235 -32.50 11.26 -18.26
C ALA A 235 -32.03 12.72 -18.48
N GLY A 236 -32.15 13.57 -17.45
CA GLY A 236 -31.70 14.96 -17.48
C GLY A 236 -30.20 15.13 -17.71
N ARG A 237 -29.37 14.14 -17.32
CA ARG A 237 -27.94 14.11 -17.66
C ARG A 237 -27.69 13.55 -19.06
N ALA A 238 -28.36 12.47 -19.45
CA ALA A 238 -28.09 11.78 -20.71
C ALA A 238 -28.58 12.56 -21.95
N VAL A 239 -29.81 13.09 -21.92
CA VAL A 239 -30.44 13.75 -23.08
C VAL A 239 -29.65 14.96 -23.61
N PRO A 240 -29.08 15.84 -22.78
CA PRO A 240 -28.25 16.95 -23.27
C PRO A 240 -27.01 16.52 -24.08
N HIS A 241 -26.46 15.33 -23.82
CA HIS A 241 -25.29 14.80 -24.56
C HIS A 241 -25.67 14.31 -25.96
N LEU A 242 -26.97 14.13 -26.25
CA LEU A 242 -27.46 13.72 -27.56
C LEU A 242 -27.64 14.89 -28.53
N ARG A 243 -27.38 16.13 -28.09
CA ARG A 243 -27.45 17.32 -28.95
C ARG A 243 -26.47 17.22 -30.11
N GLY A 244 -26.97 17.39 -31.33
CA GLY A 244 -26.16 17.34 -32.55
C GLY A 244 -26.03 15.93 -33.15
N HIS A 245 -26.55 14.89 -32.51
CA HIS A 245 -26.62 13.55 -33.08
C HIS A 245 -27.87 13.40 -33.96
N THR A 246 -27.69 12.89 -35.19
CA THR A 246 -28.79 12.45 -36.05
C THR A 246 -29.06 10.97 -35.80
N PHE A 247 -30.24 10.65 -35.25
CA PHE A 247 -30.65 9.27 -35.07
C PHE A 247 -31.10 8.64 -36.39
N THR A 248 -30.68 7.40 -36.61
CA THR A 248 -31.25 6.53 -37.66
C THR A 248 -32.74 6.26 -37.38
N VAL A 249 -33.44 5.68 -38.35
CA VAL A 249 -34.87 5.31 -38.19
C VAL A 249 -35.01 4.22 -37.11
N GLU A 250 -34.14 3.22 -37.15
CA GLU A 250 -34.12 2.09 -36.20
C GLU A 250 -33.79 2.52 -34.76
N GLU A 251 -32.82 3.43 -34.58
CA GLU A 251 -32.52 3.99 -33.26
C GLU A 251 -33.69 4.82 -32.70
N ARG A 252 -34.40 5.57 -33.56
CA ARG A 252 -35.60 6.31 -33.16
C ARG A 252 -36.71 5.37 -32.72
N GLU A 253 -37.00 4.33 -33.50
CA GLU A 253 -38.02 3.33 -33.16
C GLU A 253 -37.69 2.62 -31.84
N THR A 254 -36.42 2.28 -31.62
CA THR A 254 -35.95 1.69 -30.36
C THR A 254 -36.16 2.63 -29.18
N VAL A 255 -35.81 3.91 -29.31
CA VAL A 255 -36.03 4.91 -28.27
C VAL A 255 -37.53 5.12 -28.01
N HIS A 256 -38.35 5.20 -29.06
CA HIS A 256 -39.81 5.33 -28.92
C HIS A 256 -40.44 4.14 -28.20
N THR A 257 -40.01 2.92 -28.52
CA THR A 257 -40.48 1.69 -27.86
C THR A 257 -40.15 1.72 -26.37
N ASN A 258 -38.91 2.08 -26.01
CA ASN A 258 -38.51 2.19 -24.61
C ASN A 258 -39.26 3.30 -23.86
N ILE A 259 -39.51 4.44 -24.49
CA ILE A 259 -40.33 5.52 -23.90
C ILE A 259 -41.78 5.06 -23.70
N ALA A 260 -42.35 4.30 -24.63
CA ALA A 260 -43.71 3.76 -24.49
C ALA A 260 -43.82 2.81 -23.29
N ARG A 261 -42.80 1.96 -23.05
CA ARG A 261 -42.71 1.09 -21.86
C ARG A 261 -42.64 1.91 -20.57
N VAL A 262 -41.80 2.95 -20.54
CA VAL A 262 -41.68 3.84 -19.38
C VAL A 262 -43.01 4.53 -19.07
N ARG A 263 -43.69 5.07 -20.09
CA ARG A 263 -45.01 5.69 -19.91
C ARG A 263 -46.04 4.71 -19.37
N SER A 264 -46.15 3.54 -20.00
CA SER A 264 -47.10 2.50 -19.57
C SER A 264 -46.83 2.05 -18.12
N THR A 265 -45.55 1.97 -17.73
CA THR A 265 -45.17 1.64 -16.34
C THR A 265 -45.51 2.77 -15.38
N ALA A 266 -45.32 4.03 -15.79
CA ALA A 266 -45.68 5.20 -15.00
C ALA A 266 -47.21 5.30 -14.81
N ASP A 267 -47.99 5.06 -15.87
CA ASP A 267 -49.45 5.06 -15.84
C ASP A 267 -49.97 3.94 -14.91
N TRP A 268 -49.31 2.77 -14.91
CA TRP A 268 -49.62 1.69 -13.97
C TRP A 268 -49.26 2.05 -12.53
N ILE A 269 -48.11 2.68 -12.29
CA ILE A 269 -47.73 3.18 -10.95
C ILE A 269 -48.76 4.20 -10.46
N GLU A 270 -49.19 5.14 -11.31
CA GLU A 270 -50.20 6.15 -11.00
C GLU A 270 -51.54 5.48 -10.64
N THR A 271 -52.00 4.54 -11.47
CA THR A 271 -53.21 3.76 -11.21
C THR A 271 -53.12 2.98 -9.90
N ALA A 272 -51.98 2.34 -9.63
CA ALA A 272 -51.76 1.57 -8.40
C ALA A 272 -51.73 2.45 -7.15
N VAL A 273 -51.20 3.67 -7.25
CA VAL A 273 -51.20 4.65 -6.15
C VAL A 273 -52.60 5.22 -5.90
N ASP A 274 -53.34 5.52 -6.96
CA ASP A 274 -54.66 6.16 -6.86
C ASP A 274 -55.76 5.19 -6.43
N THR A 275 -55.67 3.92 -6.84
CA THR A 275 -56.73 2.92 -6.65
C THR A 275 -56.36 1.81 -5.66
N GLY A 276 -55.08 1.62 -5.38
CA GLY A 276 -54.57 0.49 -4.60
C GLY A 276 -54.51 -0.84 -5.37
N ASP A 277 -54.91 -0.86 -6.64
CA ASP A 277 -54.83 -2.05 -7.50
C ASP A 277 -53.44 -2.16 -8.15
N VAL A 278 -52.69 -3.20 -7.78
CA VAL A 278 -51.36 -3.50 -8.32
C VAL A 278 -51.42 -4.52 -9.47
N SER A 279 -52.59 -4.83 -9.99
CA SER A 279 -52.74 -5.71 -11.14
C SER A 279 -52.06 -5.12 -12.37
N LEU A 280 -51.31 -5.94 -13.10
CA LEU A 280 -50.68 -5.55 -14.36
C LEU A 280 -51.71 -5.68 -15.48
N ASP A 281 -52.02 -4.58 -16.15
CA ASP A 281 -52.84 -4.62 -17.38
C ASP A 281 -52.16 -5.48 -18.45
N GLU A 282 -52.93 -6.22 -19.24
CA GLU A 282 -52.45 -7.11 -20.29
C GLU A 282 -51.58 -6.38 -21.33
N ALA A 283 -51.88 -5.11 -21.61
CA ALA A 283 -51.09 -4.28 -22.52
C ALA A 283 -49.68 -3.99 -21.95
N LEU A 284 -49.59 -3.65 -20.66
CA LEU A 284 -48.32 -3.43 -19.97
C LEU A 284 -47.54 -4.73 -19.82
N ALA A 285 -48.21 -5.84 -19.49
CA ALA A 285 -47.59 -7.15 -19.36
C ALA A 285 -46.88 -7.58 -20.65
N ARG A 286 -47.53 -7.41 -21.82
CA ARG A 286 -46.94 -7.72 -23.13
C ARG A 286 -45.70 -6.86 -23.41
N LEU A 287 -45.80 -5.55 -23.15
CA LEU A 287 -44.71 -4.59 -23.32
C LEU A 287 -43.47 -4.90 -22.45
N LEU A 288 -43.65 -5.50 -21.27
CA LEU A 288 -42.56 -5.89 -20.38
C LEU A 288 -41.92 -7.25 -20.73
N THR A 289 -42.65 -8.15 -21.38
CA THR A 289 -42.17 -9.49 -21.75
C THR A 289 -41.45 -9.57 -23.11
N GLU A 290 -41.65 -8.61 -24.01
CA GLU A 290 -41.00 -8.58 -25.34
C GLU A 290 -39.53 -8.08 -25.29
N ALA A 291 -38.72 -8.65 -24.39
CA ALA A 291 -37.29 -8.35 -24.27
C ALA A 291 -36.43 -9.43 -24.94
#